data_AF-A0A8B7E4L9-F1
#
_entry.id   AF-A0A8B7E4L9-F1
#
_cell.length_a   1.000
_cell.length_b   1.000
_cell.length_c   1.000
_cell.angle_alpha   90.00
_cell.angle_beta   90.00
_cell.angle_gamma   90.00
#
_symmetry.space_group_name_H-M   'P 1'
#
loop_
_entity.id
_entity.type
_entity.pdbx_description
1 polymer ?
#
loop_
_entity_poly.entity_id
_entity_poly.type
_entity_poly.pdbx_seq_one_letter_code
_entity_poly.pdbx_strand_id
1 'polypeptide(L)'
;YVIENYNTLLVKGKIIAQIPRLNKEYLLSFDLYPMAFEIGLHNIIQFTYEANILKSENKILGIWLDENGKGKIKIAAIISRELSFYYYPIKLNMWSNIEVSQSFNSLVYIYKIRINGDVVFSMINNQARVFFNVRIYASNPWDKVQNGSIKNFFIINGISSNKTESIIVLPKDYVNYKHEFDLNQGTILGTLGVLKKEYTISFNLKPMSYSEGSKNVLHLTLCNKCKLHDNFNLGLWFHNGSGSLVIYTSFNGNNYSVKTNPLILGKWHNIRIYQWLLGKIYWFMVDLNNVNVYKVENILAENLKNVKVYGSNIWDPPQHGSISDLLIINGKVEYIIGNTITPLAKGNLIAEIPVLDKEFIVSLDFNPIKFDFGSHNIIHFTIGSDHSNYGDKTPGIWSNSQGNGVLDIASSINGYVDVHTFSTNAFKVNQWSNIVISQVFNGSFYIYTISINEEVVFSIINYQAKHFFKVKVYASNPWAEVQNGLIKNLFVINGNS
;
A
#
# COMPACT_ATOMS: atom_id res chain seq x y z
N TYR A 1 -1.60 -0.55 9.72
CA TYR A 1 -1.59 -2.02 9.77
C TYR A 1 -3.03 -2.49 9.84
N VAL A 2 -3.42 -3.30 8.86
CA VAL A 2 -4.80 -3.77 8.73
C VAL A 2 -4.82 -5.27 9.00
N ILE A 3 -5.68 -5.76 9.91
CA ILE A 3 -6.18 -7.13 9.81
C ILE A 3 -7.43 -7.01 8.95
N GLU A 4 -7.35 -7.45 7.69
CA GLU A 4 -8.49 -7.38 6.76
C GLU A 4 -9.63 -8.33 7.18
N ASN A 5 -10.72 -8.33 6.40
CA ASN A 5 -12.06 -8.89 6.64
C ASN A 5 -12.15 -10.41 6.91
N TYR A 6 -11.03 -11.05 7.27
CA TYR A 6 -10.90 -12.45 7.62
C TYR A 6 -10.96 -12.64 9.13
N ASN A 7 -11.70 -13.66 9.57
CA ASN A 7 -11.76 -14.07 10.96
C ASN A 7 -10.37 -14.51 11.42
N THR A 8 -9.66 -13.61 12.07
CA THR A 8 -8.38 -13.90 12.70
C THR A 8 -8.64 -14.42 14.10
N LEU A 9 -8.44 -15.72 14.29
CA LEU A 9 -8.42 -16.30 15.62
C LEU A 9 -7.38 -15.59 16.49
N LEU A 10 -7.78 -15.27 17.71
CA LEU A 10 -6.86 -14.74 18.71
C LEU A 10 -5.92 -15.87 19.16
N VAL A 11 -4.62 -15.61 19.10
CA VAL A 11 -3.56 -16.57 19.44
C VAL A 11 -2.52 -15.83 20.27
N LYS A 12 -2.05 -16.46 21.34
CA LYS A 12 -1.13 -15.86 22.30
C LYS A 12 0.12 -15.30 21.61
N GLY A 13 0.42 -14.04 21.88
CA GLY A 13 1.65 -13.37 21.44
C GLY A 13 1.72 -12.98 19.97
N LYS A 14 0.60 -13.05 19.22
CA LYS A 14 0.57 -12.66 17.81
C LYS A 14 0.75 -11.15 17.66
N ILE A 15 1.89 -10.71 17.15
CA ILE A 15 2.11 -9.31 16.75
C ILE A 15 1.36 -9.07 15.43
N ILE A 16 0.57 -7.99 15.40
CA ILE A 16 -0.24 -7.62 14.23
C ILE A 16 0.17 -6.27 13.62
N ALA A 17 0.97 -5.48 14.35
CA ALA A 17 1.45 -4.19 13.88
C ALA A 17 2.66 -3.71 14.70
N GLN A 18 3.52 -2.91 14.05
CA GLN A 18 4.56 -2.15 14.72
C GLN A 18 4.59 -0.71 14.21
N ILE A 19 4.26 0.25 15.05
CA ILE A 19 4.18 1.67 14.71
C ILE A 19 5.42 2.37 15.28
N PRO A 20 6.33 2.90 14.43
CA PRO A 20 7.53 3.60 14.90
C PRO A 20 7.20 4.79 15.81
N ARG A 21 6.10 5.49 15.51
CA ARG A 21 5.62 6.66 16.27
C ARG A 21 4.09 6.72 16.23
N LEU A 22 3.42 6.50 17.37
CA LEU A 22 1.99 6.72 17.56
C LEU A 22 1.77 8.17 18.01
N ASN A 23 1.12 8.98 17.18
CA ASN A 23 0.82 10.39 17.39
C ASN A 23 -0.22 10.61 18.50
N LYS A 24 -0.38 11.87 18.92
CA LYS A 24 -1.35 12.26 19.96
C LYS A 24 -2.79 12.05 19.53
N GLU A 25 -3.04 11.93 18.24
CA GLU A 25 -4.37 11.69 17.70
C GLU A 25 -4.34 10.37 16.96
N TYR A 26 -5.32 9.52 17.20
CA TYR A 26 -5.41 8.21 16.57
C TYR A 26 -6.83 7.68 16.64
N LEU A 27 -7.16 6.75 15.75
CA LEU A 27 -8.37 5.94 15.79
C LEU A 27 -7.96 4.49 15.55
N LEU A 28 -8.24 3.64 16.51
CA LEU A 28 -8.25 2.19 16.36
C LEU A 28 -9.70 1.75 16.12
N SER A 29 -9.92 0.83 15.18
CA SER A 29 -11.20 0.13 15.03
C SER A 29 -10.96 -1.32 14.64
N PHE A 30 -11.80 -2.24 15.13
CA PHE A 30 -11.81 -3.65 14.75
C PHE A 30 -13.15 -4.28 15.12
N ASP A 31 -13.49 -5.38 14.45
CA ASP A 31 -14.65 -6.20 14.82
C ASP A 31 -14.19 -7.39 15.67
N LEU A 32 -14.93 -7.69 16.73
CA LEU A 32 -14.71 -8.83 17.62
C LEU A 32 -15.89 -9.80 17.57
N TYR A 33 -15.58 -11.09 17.45
CA TYR A 33 -16.51 -12.19 17.58
C TYR A 33 -16.07 -13.11 18.74
N PRO A 34 -16.68 -12.99 19.92
CA PRO A 34 -16.37 -13.88 21.04
C PRO A 34 -17.11 -15.21 20.89
N MET A 35 -16.39 -16.33 21.03
CA MET A 35 -16.95 -17.69 20.94
C MET A 35 -17.21 -18.32 22.32
N ALA A 36 -16.53 -17.85 23.36
CA ALA A 36 -16.81 -18.23 24.75
C ALA A 36 -16.57 -17.04 25.69
N PHE A 37 -17.30 -16.98 26.80
CA PHE A 37 -16.97 -16.13 27.94
C PHE A 37 -16.49 -17.03 29.08
N GLU A 38 -15.21 -16.92 29.39
CA GLU A 38 -14.55 -17.74 30.40
C GLU A 38 -14.15 -16.88 31.61
N ILE A 39 -13.96 -17.52 32.77
CA ILE A 39 -13.50 -16.84 33.98
C ILE A 39 -12.00 -16.52 33.87
N GLY A 40 -11.65 -15.28 34.21
CA GLY A 40 -10.31 -14.73 34.14
C GLY A 40 -10.17 -13.65 33.07
N LEU A 41 -9.03 -12.95 33.07
CA LEU A 41 -8.81 -11.82 32.18
C LEU A 41 -8.28 -12.30 30.82
N HIS A 42 -9.08 -12.18 29.76
CA HIS A 42 -8.75 -12.68 28.42
C HIS A 42 -8.41 -11.54 27.46
N ASN A 43 -7.16 -11.46 26.97
CA ASN A 43 -6.71 -10.36 26.13
C ASN A 43 -7.18 -10.52 24.67
N ILE A 44 -7.55 -9.39 24.08
CA ILE A 44 -7.97 -9.27 22.69
C ILE A 44 -6.95 -8.44 21.91
N ILE A 45 -6.70 -7.20 22.36
CA ILE A 45 -5.73 -6.28 21.76
C ILE A 45 -4.85 -5.70 22.86
N GLN A 46 -3.55 -5.55 22.59
CA GLN A 46 -2.63 -4.88 23.51
C GLN A 46 -1.62 -4.01 22.74
N PHE A 47 -1.49 -2.75 23.14
CA PHE A 47 -0.47 -1.81 22.68
C PHE A 47 0.60 -1.67 23.76
N THR A 48 1.87 -1.76 23.36
CA THR A 48 3.04 -1.67 24.25
C THR A 48 4.15 -0.81 23.65
N TYR A 49 4.98 -0.17 24.47
CA TYR A 49 6.18 0.56 24.04
C TYR A 49 7.41 0.16 24.88
N GLU A 50 8.57 0.01 24.22
CA GLU A 50 9.91 -0.33 24.76
C GLU A 50 10.13 -1.66 25.55
N ALA A 51 11.42 -2.02 25.70
CA ALA A 51 11.97 -3.39 25.63
C ALA A 51 11.94 -4.26 26.92
N ASN A 52 11.29 -3.84 28.01
CA ASN A 52 11.17 -4.71 29.19
C ASN A 52 9.80 -5.41 29.23
N ILE A 53 9.79 -6.61 28.64
CA ILE A 53 8.66 -7.55 28.47
C ILE A 53 8.07 -8.05 29.81
N LEU A 54 8.63 -7.64 30.97
CA LEU A 54 8.35 -8.22 32.28
C LEU A 54 7.58 -7.32 33.26
N LYS A 55 7.15 -6.11 32.89
CA LYS A 55 6.31 -5.28 33.77
C LYS A 55 5.01 -4.85 33.08
N SER A 56 3.91 -5.02 33.80
CA SER A 56 2.55 -4.59 33.47
C SER A 56 2.37 -3.07 33.29
N GLU A 57 3.46 -2.29 33.40
CA GLU A 57 3.50 -0.84 33.45
C GLU A 57 3.69 -0.17 32.06
N ASN A 58 4.06 -0.93 31.02
CA ASN A 58 4.32 -0.39 29.66
C ASN A 58 3.10 -0.49 28.72
N LYS A 59 1.90 -0.10 29.19
CA LYS A 59 0.64 -0.27 28.45
C LYS A 59 0.11 1.08 27.94
N ILE A 60 -0.12 1.21 26.64
CA ILE A 60 -0.77 2.38 26.04
C ILE A 60 -2.29 2.21 26.09
N LEU A 61 -2.72 1.06 25.57
CA LEU A 61 -4.11 0.63 25.44
C LEU A 61 -4.14 -0.89 25.55
N GLY A 62 -5.06 -1.43 26.33
CA GLY A 62 -5.35 -2.86 26.33
C GLY A 62 -6.86 -3.09 26.34
N ILE A 63 -7.27 -4.15 25.67
CA ILE A 63 -8.67 -4.53 25.50
C ILE A 63 -8.78 -6.02 25.83
N TRP A 64 -9.65 -6.35 26.79
CA TRP A 64 -9.89 -7.70 27.28
C TRP A 64 -11.39 -8.00 27.35
N LEU A 65 -11.75 -9.27 27.52
CA LEU A 65 -12.99 -9.62 28.22
C LEU A 65 -12.74 -9.70 29.72
N ASP A 66 -13.71 -9.21 30.50
CA ASP A 66 -13.63 -9.05 31.95
C ASP A 66 -13.53 -10.37 32.70
N GLU A 67 -12.94 -10.31 33.90
CA GLU A 67 -12.63 -11.50 34.70
C GLU A 67 -13.84 -12.32 35.16
N ASN A 68 -15.05 -11.75 35.07
CA ASN A 68 -16.28 -12.35 35.58
C ASN A 68 -16.94 -13.36 34.64
N GLY A 69 -16.46 -13.50 33.39
CA GLY A 69 -17.05 -14.39 32.40
C GLY A 69 -18.47 -13.98 31.96
N LYS A 70 -18.86 -12.71 32.16
CA LYS A 70 -20.20 -12.18 31.83
C LYS A 70 -20.24 -11.46 30.48
N GLY A 71 -19.15 -11.48 29.72
CA GLY A 71 -19.08 -10.87 28.40
C GLY A 71 -18.98 -9.35 28.42
N LYS A 72 -18.30 -8.75 29.41
CA LYS A 72 -18.00 -7.32 29.35
C LYS A 72 -16.62 -7.11 28.74
N ILE A 73 -16.54 -6.27 27.72
CA ILE A 73 -15.26 -5.73 27.27
C ILE A 73 -14.72 -4.83 28.38
N LYS A 74 -13.47 -5.05 28.75
CA LYS A 74 -12.66 -4.20 29.64
C LYS A 74 -11.61 -3.48 28.78
N ILE A 75 -11.72 -2.16 28.66
CA ILE A 75 -10.74 -1.31 27.97
C ILE A 75 -9.95 -0.56 29.05
N ALA A 76 -8.63 -0.74 29.07
CA ALA A 76 -7.73 0.03 29.93
C ALA A 76 -6.82 0.92 29.07
N ALA A 77 -6.75 2.20 29.39
CA ALA A 77 -5.93 3.17 28.65
C ALA A 77 -5.35 4.22 29.59
N ILE A 78 -4.18 4.77 29.22
CA ILE A 78 -3.59 5.90 29.93
C ILE A 78 -4.23 7.20 29.43
N ILE A 79 -5.02 7.84 30.29
CA ILE A 79 -5.70 9.12 30.01
C ILE A 79 -5.23 10.11 31.07
N SER A 80 -4.68 11.27 30.67
CA SER A 80 -4.18 12.31 31.59
C SER A 80 -3.16 11.80 32.64
N ARG A 81 -2.24 10.90 32.25
CA ARG A 81 -1.27 10.20 33.13
C ARG A 81 -1.85 9.17 34.10
N GLU A 82 -3.16 8.94 34.09
CA GLU A 82 -3.80 7.96 34.96
C GLU A 82 -4.31 6.76 34.15
N LEU A 83 -4.22 5.56 34.75
CA LEU A 83 -4.77 4.35 34.15
C LEU A 83 -6.29 4.34 34.36
N SER A 84 -7.04 4.53 33.27
CA SER A 84 -8.49 4.53 33.27
C SER A 84 -9.03 3.18 32.78
N PHE A 85 -10.12 2.71 33.39
CA PHE A 85 -10.79 1.46 33.01
C PHE A 85 -12.23 1.74 32.59
N TYR A 86 -12.65 1.10 31.51
CA TYR A 86 -14.01 1.17 31.00
C TYR A 86 -14.56 -0.24 30.74
N TYR A 87 -15.85 -0.43 31.03
CA TYR A 87 -16.52 -1.72 30.91
C TYR A 87 -17.80 -1.59 30.09
N TYR A 88 -17.98 -2.46 29.10
CA TYR A 88 -19.20 -2.48 28.27
C TYR A 88 -19.63 -3.90 27.92
N PRO A 89 -20.92 -4.27 28.09
CA PRO A 89 -21.40 -5.60 27.74
C PRO A 89 -21.41 -5.82 26.22
N ILE A 90 -20.96 -6.99 25.77
CA ILE A 90 -21.10 -7.47 24.39
C ILE A 90 -21.80 -8.83 24.37
N LYS A 91 -22.33 -9.21 23.21
CA LYS A 91 -23.04 -10.48 23.04
C LYS A 91 -22.11 -11.60 22.58
N LEU A 92 -22.35 -12.81 23.09
CA LEU A 92 -21.66 -14.03 22.66
C LEU A 92 -22.07 -14.38 21.23
N ASN A 93 -21.16 -14.91 20.42
CA ASN A 93 -21.41 -15.34 19.04
C ASN A 93 -22.02 -14.26 18.14
N MET A 94 -21.67 -12.99 18.41
CA MET A 94 -22.09 -11.85 17.60
C MET A 94 -20.91 -10.92 17.36
N TRP A 95 -20.83 -10.37 16.15
CA TRP A 95 -19.86 -9.34 15.83
C TRP A 95 -20.22 -8.06 16.58
N SER A 96 -19.24 -7.52 17.30
CA SER A 96 -19.28 -6.16 17.83
C SER A 96 -18.14 -5.37 17.22
N ASN A 97 -18.42 -4.19 16.67
CA ASN A 97 -17.38 -3.25 16.27
C ASN A 97 -16.91 -2.46 17.50
N ILE A 98 -15.60 -2.35 17.69
CA ILE A 98 -14.98 -1.61 18.79
C ILE A 98 -14.05 -0.56 18.23
N GLU A 99 -14.31 0.69 18.58
CA GLU A 99 -13.47 1.82 18.21
C GLU A 99 -12.94 2.53 19.45
N VAL A 100 -11.66 2.89 19.38
CA VAL A 100 -10.97 3.66 20.41
C VAL A 100 -10.25 4.81 19.72
N SER A 101 -10.56 6.05 20.10
CA SER A 101 -9.97 7.23 19.46
C SER A 101 -9.49 8.26 20.46
N GLN A 102 -8.48 9.01 20.05
CA GLN A 102 -8.04 10.25 20.68
C GLN A 102 -7.99 11.33 19.61
N SER A 103 -8.68 12.45 19.83
CA SER A 103 -8.80 13.55 18.84
C SER A 103 -8.79 14.90 19.52
N PHE A 104 -8.25 15.93 18.86
CA PHE A 104 -8.19 17.30 19.33
C PHE A 104 -9.35 18.12 18.78
N ASN A 105 -10.20 18.65 19.66
CA ASN A 105 -11.42 19.38 19.29
C ASN A 105 -11.23 20.91 19.26
N SER A 106 -10.04 21.40 18.93
CA SER A 106 -9.57 22.80 19.00
C SER A 106 -9.25 23.36 20.40
N LEU A 107 -9.71 22.72 21.48
CA LEU A 107 -9.43 23.17 22.86
C LEU A 107 -8.70 22.10 23.69
N VAL A 108 -9.15 20.86 23.63
CA VAL A 108 -8.62 19.75 24.42
C VAL A 108 -8.54 18.47 23.59
N TYR A 109 -7.70 17.53 24.02
CA TYR A 109 -7.78 16.17 23.48
C TYR A 109 -8.92 15.43 24.17
N ILE A 110 -9.72 14.70 23.39
CA ILE A 110 -10.80 13.86 23.87
C ILE A 110 -10.50 12.42 23.49
N TYR A 111 -10.51 11.55 24.50
CA TYR A 111 -10.47 10.11 24.34
C TYR A 111 -11.90 9.57 24.28
N LYS A 112 -12.24 8.81 23.23
CA LYS A 112 -13.59 8.26 23.01
C LYS A 112 -13.53 6.77 22.73
N ILE A 113 -14.52 6.04 23.24
CA ILE A 113 -14.79 4.64 22.90
C ILE A 113 -16.15 4.58 22.22
N ARG A 114 -16.20 3.93 21.05
CA ARG A 114 -17.46 3.56 20.40
C ARG A 114 -17.61 2.06 20.34
N ILE A 115 -18.82 1.57 20.54
CA ILE A 115 -19.17 0.17 20.35
C ILE A 115 -20.37 0.14 19.41
N ASN A 116 -20.25 -0.55 18.28
CA ASN A 116 -21.28 -0.60 17.23
C ASN A 116 -21.77 0.78 16.74
N GLY A 117 -20.85 1.75 16.68
CA GLY A 117 -21.12 3.12 16.24
C GLY A 117 -21.55 4.08 17.36
N ASP A 118 -22.08 3.57 18.47
CA ASP A 118 -22.53 4.38 19.61
C ASP A 118 -21.34 4.83 20.46
N VAL A 119 -21.32 6.11 20.86
CA VAL A 119 -20.31 6.63 21.81
C VAL A 119 -20.69 6.19 23.21
N VAL A 120 -19.92 5.28 23.78
CA VAL A 120 -20.21 4.67 25.08
C VAL A 120 -19.31 5.20 26.21
N PHE A 121 -18.20 5.85 25.84
CA PHE A 121 -17.31 6.56 26.76
C PHE A 121 -16.67 7.77 26.06
N SER A 122 -16.51 8.87 26.80
CA SER A 122 -15.80 10.07 26.35
C SER A 122 -15.19 10.80 27.54
N MET A 123 -13.90 11.10 27.49
CA MET A 123 -13.19 11.79 28.57
C MET A 123 -12.13 12.74 28.03
N ILE A 124 -11.88 13.84 28.74
CA ILE A 124 -10.83 14.79 28.40
C ILE A 124 -9.45 14.19 28.76
N ASN A 125 -8.52 14.21 27.81
CA ASN A 125 -7.11 13.86 28.01
C ASN A 125 -6.24 15.13 28.00
N ASN A 126 -5.97 15.70 29.17
CA ASN A 126 -5.18 16.92 29.30
C ASN A 126 -3.68 16.71 29.03
N GLN A 127 -3.22 15.45 28.91
CA GLN A 127 -1.81 15.12 28.76
C GLN A 127 -1.57 14.07 27.67
N ALA A 128 -2.23 14.26 26.52
CA ALA A 128 -2.00 13.48 25.31
C ALA A 128 -0.51 13.54 24.88
N ARG A 129 0.09 12.38 24.63
CA ARG A 129 1.51 12.24 24.27
C ARG A 129 1.70 11.36 23.05
N VAL A 130 2.88 11.48 22.45
CA VAL A 130 3.38 10.60 21.38
C VAL A 130 4.05 9.39 22.03
N PHE A 131 3.89 8.21 21.44
CA PHE A 131 4.61 7.00 21.84
C PHE A 131 5.51 6.52 20.71
N PHE A 132 6.70 6.03 21.04
CA PHE A 132 7.65 5.50 20.07
C PHE A 132 7.73 3.98 20.17
N ASN A 133 8.08 3.32 19.06
CA ASN A 133 8.31 1.87 18.99
C ASN A 133 7.12 1.04 19.54
N VAL A 134 5.91 1.40 19.11
CA VAL A 134 4.68 0.76 19.59
C VAL A 134 4.52 -0.59 18.90
N ARG A 135 4.43 -1.66 19.69
CA ARG A 135 4.02 -2.99 19.21
C ARG A 135 2.58 -3.25 19.59
N ILE A 136 1.88 -3.95 18.70
CA ILE A 136 0.47 -4.29 18.88
C ILE A 136 0.27 -5.78 18.74
N TYR A 137 -0.37 -6.36 19.74
CA TYR A 137 -0.66 -7.77 19.81
C TYR A 137 -2.16 -8.03 19.65
N ALA A 138 -2.50 -9.07 18.87
CA ALA A 138 -3.79 -9.74 18.91
C ALA A 138 -3.71 -10.89 19.91
N SER A 139 -4.10 -10.61 21.15
CA SER A 139 -3.72 -11.35 22.37
C SER A 139 -2.23 -11.26 22.70
N ASN A 140 -1.93 -10.59 23.80
CA ASN A 140 -0.57 -10.43 24.30
C ASN A 140 0.06 -11.76 24.77
N PRO A 141 1.39 -11.82 24.95
CA PRO A 141 2.09 -13.03 25.37
C PRO A 141 1.88 -13.44 26.84
N TRP A 142 1.23 -12.64 27.67
CA TRP A 142 1.26 -12.81 29.13
C TRP A 142 -0.09 -13.24 29.70
N ASP A 143 -1.18 -12.64 29.23
CA ASP A 143 -2.53 -12.90 29.70
C ASP A 143 -3.14 -14.18 29.08
N LYS A 144 -4.36 -14.54 29.50
CA LYS A 144 -5.15 -15.58 28.83
C LYS A 144 -5.59 -15.08 27.46
N VAL A 145 -5.72 -15.98 26.50
CA VAL A 145 -6.21 -15.65 25.15
C VAL A 145 -7.73 -15.67 25.15
N GLN A 146 -8.37 -14.66 24.57
CA GLN A 146 -9.82 -14.72 24.38
C GLN A 146 -10.18 -15.75 23.31
N ASN A 147 -11.09 -16.68 23.62
CA ASN A 147 -11.65 -17.58 22.63
C ASN A 147 -12.59 -16.79 21.71
N GLY A 148 -12.08 -16.40 20.54
CA GLY A 148 -12.76 -15.53 19.61
C GLY A 148 -11.92 -15.18 18.40
N SER A 149 -12.55 -14.46 17.47
CA SER A 149 -11.89 -13.92 16.28
C SER A 149 -11.99 -12.40 16.24
N ILE A 150 -11.01 -11.77 15.62
CA ILE A 150 -11.08 -10.36 15.22
C ILE A 150 -10.97 -10.24 13.70
N LYS A 151 -11.51 -9.16 13.13
CA LYS A 151 -11.33 -8.78 11.73
C LYS A 151 -11.43 -7.27 11.59
N ASN A 152 -11.19 -6.74 10.39
CA ASN A 152 -11.32 -5.31 10.09
C ASN A 152 -10.53 -4.40 11.05
N PHE A 153 -9.42 -4.90 11.59
CA PHE A 153 -8.58 -4.11 12.47
C PHE A 153 -7.86 -3.06 11.65
N PHE A 154 -7.96 -1.79 12.00
CA PHE A 154 -7.15 -0.73 11.42
C PHE A 154 -6.79 0.32 12.47
N ILE A 155 -5.72 1.07 12.19
CA ILE A 155 -5.32 2.22 12.99
C ILE A 155 -5.08 3.40 12.07
N ILE A 156 -5.74 4.51 12.36
CA ILE A 156 -5.44 5.85 11.86
C ILE A 156 -4.54 6.51 12.89
N ASN A 157 -3.43 7.09 12.47
CA ASN A 157 -2.41 7.66 13.34
C ASN A 157 -2.09 9.08 12.88
N GLY A 158 -2.44 10.08 13.69
CA GLY A 158 -2.61 11.48 13.30
C GLY A 158 -4.03 11.75 12.82
N ILE A 159 -4.77 12.64 13.49
CA ILE A 159 -6.09 13.15 13.07
C ILE A 159 -6.08 14.66 13.33
N SER A 160 -5.16 15.43 12.72
CA SER A 160 -5.11 16.86 13.04
C SER A 160 -6.33 17.59 12.48
N SER A 161 -7.02 18.32 13.36
CA SER A 161 -8.07 19.28 13.01
C SER A 161 -7.52 20.57 12.37
N ASN A 162 -6.27 20.56 11.88
CA ASN A 162 -5.71 21.63 11.06
C ASN A 162 -4.52 21.08 10.26
N LYS A 163 -4.66 21.12 8.93
CA LYS A 163 -3.65 20.80 7.90
C LYS A 163 -2.98 19.42 8.03
N THR A 164 -3.33 18.57 7.07
CA THR A 164 -2.50 17.48 6.49
C THR A 164 -1.78 16.56 7.47
N GLU A 165 -2.42 15.43 7.75
CA GLU A 165 -1.82 14.09 7.74
C GLU A 165 -2.97 13.09 7.93
N SER A 166 -3.70 12.81 6.85
CA SER A 166 -4.62 11.68 6.79
C SER A 166 -3.89 10.55 6.08
N ILE A 167 -3.20 9.69 6.83
CA ILE A 167 -2.81 8.39 6.27
C ILE A 167 -4.03 7.50 6.36
N ILE A 168 -4.83 7.48 5.29
CA ILE A 168 -5.74 6.38 5.05
C ILE A 168 -4.87 5.17 4.71
N VAL A 169 -4.61 4.28 5.67
CA VAL A 169 -4.09 2.94 5.34
C VAL A 169 -5.28 2.08 4.91
N LEU A 170 -5.72 2.26 3.67
CA LEU A 170 -6.42 1.18 2.97
C LEU A 170 -5.46 -0.02 2.88
N PRO A 171 -5.97 -1.27 2.77
CA PRO A 171 -5.21 -2.34 2.13
C PRO A 171 -4.44 -1.77 0.94
N LYS A 172 -3.11 -1.87 0.92
CA LYS A 172 -2.44 -1.66 -0.37
C LYS A 172 -2.83 -2.88 -1.20
N ASP A 173 -3.63 -2.69 -2.24
CA ASP A 173 -3.87 -3.67 -3.32
C ASP A 173 -2.59 -3.93 -4.16
N TYR A 174 -1.43 -3.62 -3.59
CA TYR A 174 -0.15 -3.65 -4.25
C TYR A 174 1.02 -3.80 -3.26
N VAL A 175 2.12 -4.36 -3.73
CA VAL A 175 3.43 -4.37 -3.07
C VAL A 175 4.36 -3.49 -3.89
N ASN A 176 5.05 -2.55 -3.26
CA ASN A 176 5.99 -1.66 -3.93
C ASN A 176 7.27 -1.52 -3.08
N TYR A 177 8.42 -1.88 -3.65
CA TYR A 177 9.75 -1.67 -3.10
C TYR A 177 10.64 -1.07 -4.17
N LYS A 178 10.93 0.23 -4.05
CA LYS A 178 11.77 0.94 -5.01
C LYS A 178 13.26 0.67 -4.82
N HIS A 179 13.71 0.59 -3.57
CA HIS A 179 15.12 0.42 -3.25
C HIS A 179 15.63 -0.98 -3.58
N GLU A 180 16.93 -1.06 -3.88
CA GLU A 180 17.64 -2.32 -4.00
C GLU A 180 17.66 -3.05 -2.65
N PHE A 181 17.39 -4.35 -2.67
CA PHE A 181 17.54 -5.22 -1.51
C PHE A 181 18.06 -6.60 -1.93
N ASP A 182 18.80 -7.23 -1.04
CA ASP A 182 19.32 -8.58 -1.25
C ASP A 182 18.28 -9.64 -0.95
N LEU A 183 18.36 -10.74 -1.71
CA LEU A 183 17.50 -11.89 -1.54
C LEU A 183 17.89 -12.68 -0.29
N ASN A 184 16.98 -12.71 0.68
CA ASN A 184 17.17 -13.40 1.95
C ASN A 184 16.06 -14.43 2.16
N GLN A 185 16.42 -15.66 2.53
CA GLN A 185 15.45 -16.75 2.67
C GLN A 185 14.28 -16.39 3.58
N GLY A 186 13.06 -16.69 3.14
CA GLY A 186 11.85 -16.50 3.93
C GLY A 186 11.42 -15.04 4.15
N THR A 187 12.03 -14.09 3.46
CA THR A 187 11.71 -12.67 3.60
C THR A 187 10.31 -12.38 3.09
N ILE A 188 9.41 -11.96 3.98
CA ILE A 188 8.06 -11.51 3.58
C ILE A 188 8.14 -10.06 3.12
N LEU A 189 7.81 -9.84 1.85
CA LEU A 189 7.73 -8.51 1.25
C LEU A 189 6.33 -7.90 1.39
N GLY A 190 5.30 -8.73 1.55
CA GLY A 190 3.97 -8.20 1.82
C GLY A 190 2.86 -9.22 1.63
N THR A 191 1.64 -8.72 1.74
CA THR A 191 0.42 -9.47 1.49
C THR A 191 -0.51 -8.62 0.65
N LEU A 192 -1.15 -9.24 -0.35
CA LEU A 192 -2.23 -8.65 -1.13
C LEU A 192 -3.55 -9.24 -0.63
N GLY A 193 -4.50 -8.39 -0.26
CA GLY A 193 -5.87 -8.82 0.07
C GLY A 193 -6.51 -9.55 -1.10
N VAL A 194 -6.31 -9.03 -2.31
CA VAL A 194 -6.65 -9.68 -3.57
C VAL A 194 -5.62 -9.37 -4.66
N LEU A 195 -5.21 -10.38 -5.41
CA LEU A 195 -4.61 -10.26 -6.73
C LEU A 195 -5.74 -10.53 -7.74
N LYS A 196 -6.22 -9.48 -8.42
CA LYS A 196 -7.35 -9.54 -9.36
C LYS A 196 -6.99 -10.40 -10.58
N LYS A 197 -7.99 -10.72 -11.41
CA LYS A 197 -7.77 -11.38 -12.71
C LYS A 197 -6.84 -10.57 -13.62
N GLU A 198 -6.81 -9.26 -13.45
CA GLU A 198 -5.85 -8.39 -14.12
C GLU A 198 -4.82 -7.89 -13.11
N TYR A 199 -3.55 -8.15 -13.39
CA TYR A 199 -2.45 -7.77 -12.51
C TYR A 199 -1.14 -7.60 -13.26
N THR A 200 -0.21 -6.89 -12.63
CA THR A 200 1.17 -6.74 -13.07
C THR A 200 2.11 -7.00 -11.90
N ILE A 201 3.12 -7.82 -12.13
CA ILE A 201 4.31 -8.01 -11.29
C ILE A 201 5.51 -7.56 -12.13
N SER A 202 6.30 -6.62 -11.64
CA SER A 202 7.49 -6.13 -12.33
C SER A 202 8.61 -5.84 -11.34
N PHE A 203 9.84 -6.17 -11.70
CA PHE A 203 11.01 -5.86 -10.90
C PHE A 203 12.30 -5.99 -11.73
N ASN A 204 13.38 -5.42 -11.24
CA ASN A 204 14.72 -5.64 -11.77
C ASN A 204 15.45 -6.67 -10.91
N LEU A 205 16.16 -7.60 -11.56
CA LEU A 205 16.95 -8.67 -10.92
C LEU A 205 18.40 -8.58 -11.34
N LYS A 206 19.31 -8.62 -10.36
CA LYS A 206 20.76 -8.68 -10.56
C LYS A 206 21.33 -9.94 -9.91
N PRO A 207 21.51 -11.04 -10.67
CA PRO A 207 22.12 -12.26 -10.14
C PRO A 207 23.64 -12.07 -9.99
N MET A 208 24.22 -12.55 -8.88
CA MET A 208 25.65 -12.36 -8.56
C MET A 208 26.49 -13.64 -8.65
N SER A 209 25.89 -14.81 -8.43
CA SER A 209 26.53 -16.10 -8.72
C SER A 209 25.50 -17.20 -8.93
N TYR A 210 25.85 -18.25 -9.68
CA TYR A 210 25.02 -19.45 -9.82
C TYR A 210 25.63 -20.61 -9.06
N SER A 211 24.79 -21.48 -8.51
CA SER A 211 25.22 -22.66 -7.75
C SER A 211 24.24 -23.81 -7.95
N GLU A 212 24.65 -25.00 -7.56
CA GLU A 212 23.85 -26.22 -7.66
C GLU A 212 22.56 -26.15 -6.81
N GLY A 213 21.55 -26.91 -7.26
CA GLY A 213 20.22 -26.96 -6.67
C GLY A 213 19.27 -25.86 -7.13
N SER A 214 18.09 -25.80 -6.49
CA SER A 214 17.05 -24.81 -6.75
C SER A 214 17.24 -23.58 -5.87
N LYS A 215 17.39 -22.40 -6.48
CA LYS A 215 17.58 -21.12 -5.78
C LYS A 215 16.41 -20.19 -6.04
N ASN A 216 15.65 -19.83 -5.01
CA ASN A 216 14.44 -19.02 -5.17
C ASN A 216 14.75 -17.51 -5.23
N VAL A 217 13.95 -16.78 -6.02
CA VAL A 217 14.07 -15.32 -6.22
C VAL A 217 12.85 -14.60 -5.64
N LEU A 218 11.66 -14.95 -6.13
CA LEU A 218 10.40 -14.36 -5.71
C LEU A 218 9.35 -15.46 -5.67
N HIS A 219 8.45 -15.41 -4.70
CA HIS A 219 7.39 -16.40 -4.56
C HIS A 219 6.08 -15.78 -4.05
N LEU A 220 4.99 -16.05 -4.76
CA LEU A 220 3.63 -15.64 -4.43
C LEU A 220 2.80 -16.89 -4.15
N THR A 221 2.12 -16.92 -3.00
CA THR A 221 1.32 -18.08 -2.58
C THR A 221 0.06 -17.68 -1.82
N LEU A 222 -1.00 -18.48 -1.93
CA LEU A 222 -2.27 -18.25 -1.23
C LEU A 222 -2.19 -18.61 0.27
N CYS A 223 -2.77 -17.79 1.14
CA CYS A 223 -2.78 -18.04 2.59
C CYS A 223 -3.89 -18.97 3.09
N ASN A 224 -4.84 -19.38 2.25
CA ASN A 224 -6.09 -19.96 2.77
C ASN A 224 -5.97 -21.42 3.23
N LYS A 225 -4.91 -22.14 2.84
CA LYS A 225 -4.59 -23.47 3.36
C LYS A 225 -3.07 -23.71 3.21
N CYS A 226 -2.31 -23.70 4.30
CA CYS A 226 -0.94 -24.22 4.34
C CYS A 226 -0.93 -25.76 4.22
N LYS A 227 -1.56 -26.32 3.19
CA LYS A 227 -1.31 -27.67 2.70
C LYS A 227 -0.61 -27.52 1.36
N LEU A 228 0.63 -28.00 1.32
CA LEU A 228 1.48 -28.00 0.14
C LEU A 228 0.78 -28.71 -1.03
N HIS A 229 1.04 -28.16 -2.22
CA HIS A 229 0.87 -28.74 -3.57
C HIS A 229 -0.30 -28.29 -4.47
N ASP A 230 -1.41 -27.73 -3.97
CA ASP A 230 -2.59 -27.46 -4.86
C ASP A 230 -3.06 -26.00 -4.95
N ASN A 231 -2.33 -25.05 -4.37
CA ASN A 231 -2.71 -23.63 -4.36
C ASN A 231 -1.85 -22.82 -5.34
N PHE A 232 -2.42 -21.78 -5.97
CA PHE A 232 -1.70 -20.87 -6.87
C PHE A 232 -0.30 -20.53 -6.32
N ASN A 233 0.72 -20.92 -7.07
CA ASN A 233 2.12 -20.71 -6.74
C ASN A 233 2.78 -20.06 -7.95
N LEU A 234 2.90 -18.74 -7.95
CA LEU A 234 3.79 -18.07 -8.90
C LEU A 234 5.14 -17.95 -8.22
N GLY A 235 6.18 -18.51 -8.83
CA GLY A 235 7.52 -18.39 -8.26
C GLY A 235 8.61 -18.43 -9.32
N LEU A 236 9.78 -17.96 -8.90
CA LEU A 236 10.94 -17.81 -9.76
C LEU A 236 12.15 -18.49 -9.13
N TRP A 237 12.84 -19.32 -9.91
CA TRP A 237 14.01 -20.07 -9.46
C TRP A 237 15.14 -20.07 -10.51
N PHE A 238 16.37 -20.19 -10.04
CA PHE A 238 17.48 -20.70 -10.84
C PHE A 238 17.72 -22.17 -10.46
N HIS A 239 18.07 -23.00 -11.45
CA HIS A 239 18.35 -24.41 -11.22
C HIS A 239 19.75 -24.81 -11.70
N ASN A 240 20.42 -25.61 -10.86
CA ASN A 240 21.62 -26.40 -11.18
C ASN A 240 22.70 -25.59 -11.89
N GLY A 241 23.02 -24.40 -11.37
CA GLY A 241 24.08 -23.55 -11.91
C GLY A 241 23.85 -23.00 -13.33
N SER A 242 22.73 -23.32 -14.00
CA SER A 242 22.53 -23.08 -15.44
C SER A 242 22.44 -21.60 -15.84
N GLY A 243 22.27 -20.70 -14.86
CA GLY A 243 22.02 -19.29 -15.06
C GLY A 243 20.68 -18.94 -15.70
N SER A 244 19.87 -19.94 -16.09
CA SER A 244 18.53 -19.73 -16.63
C SER A 244 17.53 -19.47 -15.50
N LEU A 245 16.75 -18.40 -15.62
CA LEU A 245 15.63 -18.13 -14.72
C LEU A 245 14.44 -18.97 -15.17
N VAL A 246 13.81 -19.68 -14.24
CA VAL A 246 12.60 -20.45 -14.48
C VAL A 246 11.46 -19.88 -13.65
N ILE A 247 10.39 -19.48 -14.33
CA ILE A 247 9.16 -18.98 -13.74
C ILE A 247 8.15 -20.11 -13.76
N TYR A 248 7.68 -20.54 -12.61
CA TYR A 248 6.57 -21.49 -12.49
C TYR A 248 5.30 -20.75 -12.09
N THR A 249 4.18 -21.20 -12.64
CA THR A 249 2.85 -20.75 -12.25
C THR A 249 1.85 -21.88 -12.45
N SER A 250 0.76 -21.87 -11.69
CA SER A 250 -0.32 -22.85 -11.81
C SER A 250 -1.66 -22.14 -11.96
N PHE A 251 -2.39 -22.50 -13.02
CA PHE A 251 -3.76 -22.05 -13.26
C PHE A 251 -4.48 -23.04 -14.20
N ASN A 252 -5.81 -23.04 -14.21
CA ASN A 252 -6.63 -24.00 -14.99
C ASN A 252 -6.35 -25.48 -14.67
N GLY A 253 -5.89 -25.80 -13.46
CA GLY A 253 -5.49 -27.17 -13.10
C GLY A 253 -4.19 -27.65 -13.75
N ASN A 254 -3.47 -26.78 -14.47
CA ASN A 254 -2.21 -27.08 -15.13
C ASN A 254 -1.04 -26.32 -14.49
N ASN A 255 0.16 -26.89 -14.60
CA ASN A 255 1.41 -26.23 -14.23
C ASN A 255 2.11 -25.73 -15.49
N TYR A 256 2.50 -24.46 -15.50
CA TYR A 256 3.25 -23.84 -16.58
C TYR A 256 4.65 -23.48 -16.08
N SER A 257 5.64 -23.62 -16.95
CA SER A 257 7.00 -23.19 -16.69
C SER A 257 7.55 -22.41 -17.88
N VAL A 258 8.22 -21.30 -17.57
CA VAL A 258 8.89 -20.44 -18.56
C VAL A 258 10.37 -20.41 -18.20
N LYS A 259 11.22 -20.94 -19.09
CA LYS A 259 12.67 -20.92 -18.92
C LYS A 259 13.29 -19.86 -19.81
N THR A 260 14.06 -18.96 -19.24
CA THR A 260 14.81 -17.94 -19.98
C THR A 260 16.13 -18.50 -20.51
N ASN A 261 16.75 -17.79 -21.45
CA ASN A 261 18.20 -17.91 -21.66
C ASN A 261 18.95 -17.52 -20.37
N PRO A 262 20.20 -18.00 -20.18
CA PRO A 262 21.00 -17.63 -19.02
C PRO A 262 21.12 -16.10 -18.87
N LEU A 263 20.84 -15.60 -17.67
CA LEU A 263 21.01 -14.18 -17.36
C LEU A 263 22.48 -13.88 -17.12
N ILE A 264 22.89 -12.63 -17.38
CA ILE A 264 24.29 -12.21 -17.21
C ILE A 264 24.54 -11.83 -15.75
N LEU A 265 25.56 -12.41 -15.12
CA LEU A 265 25.93 -12.05 -13.74
C LEU A 265 26.33 -10.57 -13.62
N GLY A 266 25.97 -9.94 -12.51
CA GLY A 266 26.29 -8.55 -12.19
C GLY A 266 25.52 -7.51 -13.00
N LYS A 267 24.60 -7.91 -13.89
CA LYS A 267 23.77 -7.00 -14.68
C LYS A 267 22.30 -7.04 -14.24
N TRP A 268 21.65 -5.89 -14.31
CA TRP A 268 20.21 -5.77 -14.12
C TRP A 268 19.44 -6.34 -15.31
N HIS A 269 18.47 -7.19 -15.03
CA HIS A 269 17.51 -7.72 -15.98
C HIS A 269 16.12 -7.31 -15.51
N ASN A 270 15.30 -6.77 -16.41
CA ASN A 270 13.92 -6.43 -16.08
C ASN A 270 13.02 -7.65 -16.31
N ILE A 271 12.25 -8.02 -15.31
CA ILE A 271 11.25 -9.08 -15.41
C ILE A 271 9.88 -8.48 -15.20
N ARG A 272 8.96 -8.85 -16.09
CA ARG A 272 7.56 -8.49 -15.99
C ARG A 272 6.69 -9.72 -16.19
N ILE A 273 5.79 -9.96 -15.25
CA ILE A 273 4.81 -11.04 -15.31
C ILE A 273 3.43 -10.40 -15.13
N TYR A 274 2.51 -10.68 -16.03
CA TYR A 274 1.21 -10.01 -16.02
C TYR A 274 0.13 -10.88 -16.62
N GLN A 275 -1.11 -10.54 -16.27
CA GLN A 275 -2.29 -11.14 -16.85
C GLN A 275 -3.30 -10.07 -17.20
N TRP A 276 -3.76 -10.00 -18.45
CA TRP A 276 -4.73 -9.00 -18.92
C TRP A 276 -5.83 -9.62 -19.76
N LEU A 277 -7.00 -8.99 -19.76
CA LEU A 277 -8.09 -9.32 -20.65
C LEU A 277 -7.82 -8.72 -22.05
N LEU A 278 -7.75 -9.57 -23.07
CA LEU A 278 -7.70 -9.15 -24.47
C LEU A 278 -8.86 -9.80 -25.24
N GLY A 279 -9.79 -8.98 -25.70
CA GLY A 279 -11.05 -9.46 -26.25
C GLY A 279 -11.91 -10.10 -25.16
N LYS A 280 -12.04 -11.43 -25.18
CA LYS A 280 -12.84 -12.20 -24.20
C LYS A 280 -11.99 -13.19 -23.37
N ILE A 281 -10.67 -13.17 -23.54
CA ILE A 281 -9.77 -14.18 -22.97
C ILE A 281 -8.70 -13.45 -22.15
N TYR A 282 -8.42 -13.95 -20.95
CA TYR A 282 -7.28 -13.48 -20.17
C TYR A 282 -5.99 -14.12 -20.70
N TRP A 283 -4.93 -13.35 -20.82
CA TRP A 283 -3.63 -13.80 -21.30
C TRP A 283 -2.59 -13.66 -20.20
N PHE A 284 -1.94 -14.76 -19.82
CA PHE A 284 -0.77 -14.75 -18.96
C PHE A 284 0.49 -14.54 -19.80
N MET A 285 1.30 -13.57 -19.44
CA MET A 285 2.44 -13.12 -20.22
C MET A 285 3.66 -12.87 -19.34
N VAL A 286 4.84 -13.15 -19.91
CA VAL A 286 6.13 -12.86 -19.29
C VAL A 286 6.98 -12.09 -20.28
N ASP A 287 7.47 -10.93 -19.85
CA ASP A 287 8.49 -10.17 -20.57
C ASP A 287 9.82 -10.23 -19.81
N LEU A 288 10.90 -10.42 -20.55
CA LEU A 288 12.27 -10.32 -20.07
C LEU A 288 12.95 -9.20 -20.86
N ASN A 289 13.46 -8.19 -20.16
CA ASN A 289 14.08 -7.00 -20.76
C ASN A 289 13.18 -6.35 -21.82
N ASN A 290 11.89 -6.20 -21.51
CA ASN A 290 10.85 -5.66 -22.38
C ASN A 290 10.54 -6.49 -23.64
N VAL A 291 11.08 -7.71 -23.76
CA VAL A 291 10.74 -8.65 -24.83
C VAL A 291 9.81 -9.70 -24.28
N ASN A 292 8.65 -9.89 -24.91
CA ASN A 292 7.74 -10.97 -24.54
C ASN A 292 8.38 -12.33 -24.86
N VAL A 293 8.64 -13.12 -23.82
CA VAL A 293 9.25 -14.45 -23.92
C VAL A 293 8.24 -15.57 -23.70
N TYR A 294 7.04 -15.24 -23.22
CA TYR A 294 5.97 -16.20 -23.02
C TYR A 294 4.60 -15.55 -23.07
N LYS A 295 3.64 -16.27 -23.64
CA LYS A 295 2.24 -15.88 -23.75
C LYS A 295 1.37 -17.13 -23.82
N VAL A 296 0.37 -17.24 -22.96
CA VAL A 296 -0.59 -18.34 -22.94
C VAL A 296 -1.97 -17.86 -22.49
N GLU A 297 -3.02 -18.54 -22.94
CA GLU A 297 -4.40 -18.26 -22.56
C GLU A 297 -4.71 -18.77 -21.14
N ASN A 298 -5.41 -17.96 -20.37
CA ASN A 298 -5.99 -18.32 -19.08
C ASN A 298 -7.52 -18.19 -19.11
N ILE A 299 -8.20 -19.26 -19.50
CA ILE A 299 -9.66 -19.26 -19.67
C ILE A 299 -10.46 -19.30 -18.36
N LEU A 300 -9.89 -19.76 -17.24
CA LEU A 300 -10.54 -19.78 -15.92
C LEU A 300 -9.86 -18.79 -14.95
N ALA A 301 -9.40 -17.64 -15.46
CA ALA A 301 -8.82 -16.60 -14.62
C ALA A 301 -9.76 -16.22 -13.46
N GLU A 302 -9.22 -16.22 -12.24
CA GLU A 302 -9.94 -15.94 -11.00
C GLU A 302 -9.22 -14.90 -10.14
N ASN A 303 -9.97 -14.24 -9.26
CA ASN A 303 -9.40 -13.35 -8.26
C ASN A 303 -8.80 -14.18 -7.12
N LEU A 304 -7.52 -13.95 -6.84
CA LEU A 304 -6.75 -14.69 -5.85
C LEU A 304 -6.70 -13.91 -4.55
N LYS A 305 -7.35 -14.42 -3.50
CA LYS A 305 -7.42 -13.74 -2.21
C LYS A 305 -6.26 -14.15 -1.30
N ASN A 306 -5.77 -13.21 -0.49
CA ASN A 306 -4.73 -13.45 0.51
C ASN A 306 -3.41 -13.97 -0.07
N VAL A 307 -2.86 -13.26 -1.05
CA VAL A 307 -1.57 -13.64 -1.64
C VAL A 307 -0.44 -13.11 -0.76
N LYS A 308 0.41 -14.00 -0.25
CA LYS A 308 1.69 -13.63 0.39
C LYS A 308 2.76 -13.50 -0.66
N VAL A 309 3.62 -12.49 -0.51
CA VAL A 309 4.76 -12.22 -1.38
C VAL A 309 6.05 -12.41 -0.59
N TYR A 310 6.92 -13.27 -1.10
CA TYR A 310 8.22 -13.59 -0.52
C TYR A 310 9.35 -13.17 -1.46
N GLY A 311 10.36 -12.48 -0.94
CA GLY A 311 11.66 -12.25 -1.59
C GLY A 311 12.59 -13.39 -1.21
N SER A 312 12.51 -14.49 -1.95
CA SER A 312 12.90 -15.84 -1.55
C SER A 312 11.92 -16.52 -0.57
N ASN A 313 11.41 -17.67 -0.95
CA ASN A 313 10.54 -18.51 -0.13
C ASN A 313 11.27 -19.09 1.10
N ILE A 314 10.53 -19.80 1.96
CA ILE A 314 11.06 -20.39 3.21
C ILE A 314 11.67 -21.79 3.03
N TRP A 315 11.54 -22.41 1.85
CA TRP A 315 11.86 -23.82 1.64
C TRP A 315 13.17 -24.01 0.88
N ASP A 316 13.35 -23.22 -0.17
CA ASP A 316 14.52 -23.25 -1.03
C ASP A 316 15.53 -22.18 -0.60
N PRO A 317 16.84 -22.43 -0.75
CA PRO A 317 17.85 -21.40 -0.54
C PRO A 317 17.64 -20.19 -1.48
N PRO A 318 17.97 -18.97 -1.04
CA PRO A 318 17.86 -17.79 -1.88
C PRO A 318 18.89 -17.80 -2.99
N GLN A 319 18.53 -17.24 -4.15
CA GLN A 319 19.48 -16.90 -5.19
C GLN A 319 20.39 -15.77 -4.72
N HIS A 320 21.71 -15.93 -4.88
CA HIS A 320 22.65 -14.84 -4.60
C HIS A 320 22.47 -13.71 -5.62
N GLY A 321 22.02 -12.56 -5.14
CA GLY A 321 21.73 -11.39 -5.95
C GLY A 321 20.73 -10.46 -5.28
N SER A 322 20.33 -9.44 -6.03
CA SER A 322 19.51 -8.34 -5.51
C SER A 322 18.32 -8.06 -6.43
N ILE A 323 17.24 -7.55 -5.85
CA ILE A 323 16.07 -7.04 -6.55
C ILE A 323 15.98 -5.53 -6.34
N SER A 324 15.51 -4.78 -7.35
CA SER A 324 15.06 -3.39 -7.21
C SER A 324 13.73 -3.17 -7.93
N ASP A 325 13.07 -2.04 -7.63
CA ASP A 325 11.85 -1.59 -8.32
C ASP A 325 10.75 -2.67 -8.38
N LEU A 326 10.57 -3.45 -7.30
CA LEU A 326 9.50 -4.43 -7.21
C LEU A 326 8.16 -3.72 -7.11
N LEU A 327 7.29 -3.97 -8.07
CA LEU A 327 5.91 -3.55 -8.09
C LEU A 327 5.04 -4.78 -8.36
N ILE A 328 4.09 -5.06 -7.48
CA ILE A 328 3.03 -6.03 -7.68
C ILE A 328 1.74 -5.27 -7.48
N ILE A 329 0.87 -5.20 -8.48
CA ILE A 329 -0.31 -4.36 -8.43
C ILE A 329 -1.43 -4.94 -9.28
N ASN A 330 -2.67 -4.71 -8.85
CA ASN A 330 -3.85 -5.00 -9.67
C ASN A 330 -3.95 -4.04 -10.85
N GLY A 331 -4.44 -4.56 -11.98
CA GLY A 331 -4.62 -3.81 -13.20
C GLY A 331 -3.43 -3.87 -14.17
N LYS A 332 -3.66 -3.24 -15.32
CA LYS A 332 -2.70 -3.12 -16.41
C LYS A 332 -1.82 -1.91 -16.19
N VAL A 333 -0.54 -2.13 -15.91
CA VAL A 333 0.46 -1.05 -15.88
C VAL A 333 0.85 -0.70 -17.32
N GLU A 334 0.74 0.55 -17.72
CA GLU A 334 1.20 1.05 -19.00
C GLU A 334 2.37 2.01 -18.76
N TYR A 335 3.58 1.54 -19.02
CA TYR A 335 4.77 2.39 -18.94
C TYR A 335 4.80 3.32 -20.15
N ILE A 336 4.64 4.62 -19.89
CA ILE A 336 4.83 5.67 -20.89
C ILE A 336 6.33 5.95 -21.03
N ILE A 337 7.05 5.98 -19.91
CA ILE A 337 8.52 6.04 -19.85
C ILE A 337 9.00 4.95 -18.88
N GLY A 338 9.84 4.03 -19.36
CA GLY A 338 10.47 3.00 -18.52
C GLY A 338 11.56 3.56 -17.60
N ASN A 339 12.50 2.72 -17.17
CA ASN A 339 13.61 3.12 -16.28
C ASN A 339 14.71 3.96 -16.99
N THR A 340 14.46 4.41 -18.22
CA THR A 340 15.37 5.28 -18.96
C THR A 340 15.27 6.70 -18.43
N ILE A 341 16.41 7.28 -18.04
CA ILE A 341 16.49 8.67 -17.61
C ILE A 341 16.13 9.58 -18.80
N THR A 342 15.06 10.35 -18.64
CA THR A 342 14.50 11.20 -19.70
C THR A 342 14.50 12.66 -19.23
N PRO A 343 15.24 13.56 -19.89
CA PRO A 343 15.17 14.99 -19.61
C PRO A 343 13.81 15.57 -19.98
N LEU A 344 13.33 16.52 -19.18
CA LEU A 344 12.12 17.29 -19.50
C LEU A 344 12.40 18.27 -20.65
N ALA A 345 11.44 18.42 -21.57
CA ALA A 345 11.55 19.31 -22.72
C ALA A 345 10.19 19.95 -23.05
N LYS A 346 10.16 21.27 -23.24
CA LYS A 346 8.92 22.02 -23.48
C LYS A 346 8.17 21.46 -24.69
N GLY A 347 6.87 21.20 -24.52
CA GLY A 347 6.00 20.66 -25.57
C GLY A 347 6.22 19.18 -25.91
N ASN A 348 6.94 18.41 -25.10
CA ASN A 348 7.23 17.01 -25.37
C ASN A 348 6.00 16.11 -25.10
N LEU A 349 5.23 15.80 -26.14
CA LEU A 349 4.12 14.85 -26.10
C LEU A 349 4.63 13.41 -26.10
N ILE A 350 4.39 12.69 -25.01
CA ILE A 350 4.95 11.34 -24.79
C ILE A 350 3.92 10.21 -24.88
N ALA A 351 2.62 10.52 -24.75
CA ALA A 351 1.55 9.54 -24.98
C ALA A 351 0.20 10.22 -25.26
N GLU A 352 -0.72 9.44 -25.82
CA GLU A 352 -2.15 9.74 -25.85
C GLU A 352 -2.90 8.52 -25.29
N ILE A 353 -3.65 8.73 -24.21
CA ILE A 353 -4.48 7.71 -23.56
C ILE A 353 -5.91 7.85 -24.14
N PRO A 354 -6.42 6.86 -24.89
CA PRO A 354 -7.71 6.99 -25.57
C PRO A 354 -8.88 7.30 -24.62
N VAL A 355 -8.88 6.65 -23.45
CA VAL A 355 -9.82 6.90 -22.35
C VAL A 355 -9.04 6.79 -21.05
N LEU A 356 -8.92 7.85 -20.26
CA LEU A 356 -8.50 7.77 -18.86
C LEU A 356 -9.75 7.55 -18.00
N ASP A 357 -9.84 6.41 -17.35
CA ASP A 357 -10.98 6.01 -16.53
C ASP A 357 -11.10 6.83 -15.25
N LYS A 358 -12.25 6.69 -14.58
CA LYS A 358 -12.48 7.32 -13.27
C LYS A 358 -11.53 6.80 -12.20
N GLU A 359 -11.05 5.58 -12.34
CA GLU A 359 -10.03 5.01 -11.46
C GLU A 359 -8.72 4.96 -12.19
N PHE A 360 -7.70 5.57 -11.61
CA PHE A 360 -6.38 5.57 -12.20
C PHE A 360 -5.29 5.70 -11.14
N ILE A 361 -4.08 5.30 -11.51
CA ILE A 361 -2.85 5.57 -10.78
C ILE A 361 -1.82 6.06 -11.79
N VAL A 362 -1.26 7.24 -11.56
CA VAL A 362 -0.10 7.77 -12.27
C VAL A 362 1.06 7.75 -11.30
N SER A 363 2.19 7.16 -11.69
CA SER A 363 3.43 7.24 -10.91
C SER A 363 4.57 7.67 -11.79
N LEU A 364 5.47 8.48 -11.25
CA LEU A 364 6.75 8.81 -11.88
C LEU A 364 7.84 9.02 -10.82
N ASP A 365 9.09 8.79 -11.22
CA ASP A 365 10.25 9.24 -10.46
C ASP A 365 10.76 10.54 -11.08
N PHE A 366 10.95 11.57 -10.25
CA PHE A 366 11.41 12.90 -10.64
C PHE A 366 12.70 13.26 -9.92
N ASN A 367 13.66 13.81 -10.66
CA ASN A 367 14.90 14.37 -10.13
C ASN A 367 15.08 15.81 -10.64
N PRO A 368 14.84 16.83 -9.81
CA PRO A 368 15.04 18.22 -10.19
C PRO A 368 16.52 18.56 -10.23
N ILE A 369 16.99 19.17 -11.31
CA ILE A 369 18.39 19.65 -11.42
C ILE A 369 18.49 21.06 -10.82
N LYS A 370 17.48 21.90 -11.07
CA LYS A 370 17.44 23.30 -10.61
C LYS A 370 15.99 23.79 -10.56
N PHE A 371 15.65 24.61 -9.57
CA PHE A 371 14.38 25.34 -9.55
C PHE A 371 14.63 26.82 -9.85
N ASP A 372 13.91 27.35 -10.82
CA ASP A 372 13.98 28.75 -11.24
C ASP A 372 12.70 29.50 -10.84
N PHE A 373 12.76 30.83 -10.74
CA PHE A 373 11.58 31.66 -10.53
C PHE A 373 10.61 31.53 -11.71
N GLY A 374 9.32 31.42 -11.43
CA GLY A 374 8.27 31.12 -12.41
C GLY A 374 7.72 29.70 -12.27
N SER A 375 6.49 29.50 -12.73
CA SER A 375 5.87 28.18 -12.68
C SER A 375 6.30 27.37 -13.90
N HIS A 376 6.99 26.26 -13.68
CA HIS A 376 7.55 25.43 -14.74
C HIS A 376 6.89 24.06 -14.77
N ASN A 377 6.46 23.58 -15.93
CA ASN A 377 5.75 22.30 -16.04
C ASN A 377 6.71 21.10 -16.03
N ILE A 378 6.32 20.07 -15.28
CA ILE A 378 6.99 18.78 -15.20
C ILE A 378 6.21 17.72 -16.00
N ILE A 379 4.94 17.54 -15.66
CA ILE A 379 4.05 16.57 -16.30
C ILE A 379 2.68 17.23 -16.50
N HIS A 380 2.02 16.95 -17.62
CA HIS A 380 0.66 17.41 -17.87
C HIS A 380 -0.18 16.37 -18.61
N PHE A 381 -1.22 15.86 -17.96
CA PHE A 381 -2.28 15.09 -18.58
C PHE A 381 -3.44 16.04 -18.88
N THR A 382 -3.82 16.15 -20.14
CA THR A 382 -4.83 17.12 -20.61
C THR A 382 -5.71 16.55 -21.72
N ILE A 383 -6.98 16.94 -21.76
CA ILE A 383 -7.91 16.66 -22.87
C ILE A 383 -7.74 17.62 -24.07
N GLY A 384 -6.90 18.66 -23.97
CA GLY A 384 -6.56 19.48 -25.12
C GLY A 384 -6.01 20.87 -24.80
N SER A 385 -6.53 21.55 -23.78
CA SER A 385 -6.12 22.91 -23.40
C SER A 385 -5.35 22.95 -22.07
N ASP A 386 -4.79 24.11 -21.72
CA ASP A 386 -3.96 24.24 -20.53
C ASP A 386 -4.75 24.22 -19.21
N HIS A 387 -5.86 24.97 -19.13
CA HIS A 387 -6.64 25.14 -17.90
C HIS A 387 -8.09 25.64 -18.10
N SER A 388 -8.65 25.53 -19.31
CA SER A 388 -9.95 26.13 -19.66
C SER A 388 -11.15 25.23 -19.37
N ASN A 389 -10.94 23.91 -19.39
CA ASN A 389 -11.98 22.90 -19.34
C ASN A 389 -11.76 21.89 -18.21
N TYR A 390 -12.84 21.28 -17.74
CA TYR A 390 -12.76 20.21 -16.74
C TYR A 390 -12.15 18.96 -17.40
N GLY A 391 -10.97 18.56 -16.94
CA GLY A 391 -10.14 17.53 -17.57
C GLY A 391 -8.86 18.06 -18.23
N ASP A 392 -8.68 19.37 -18.31
CA ASP A 392 -7.42 19.94 -18.84
C ASP A 392 -6.23 19.64 -17.93
N LYS A 393 -6.46 19.54 -16.62
CA LYS A 393 -5.45 19.06 -15.66
C LYS A 393 -5.94 17.76 -15.04
N THR A 394 -5.47 16.59 -15.50
CA THR A 394 -5.96 15.29 -15.00
C THR A 394 -4.91 14.16 -14.97
N PRO A 395 -3.82 14.26 -14.17
CA PRO A 395 -3.37 15.41 -13.39
C PRO A 395 -2.25 16.21 -14.09
N GLY A 396 -1.82 17.32 -13.49
CA GLY A 396 -0.59 18.03 -13.87
C GLY A 396 0.28 18.39 -12.67
N ILE A 397 1.58 18.58 -12.93
CA ILE A 397 2.61 18.88 -11.94
C ILE A 397 3.48 20.03 -12.45
N TRP A 398 3.64 21.07 -11.64
CA TRP A 398 4.49 22.23 -11.90
C TRP A 398 5.44 22.49 -10.73
N SER A 399 6.56 23.15 -10.96
CA SER A 399 7.25 23.86 -9.89
C SER A 399 6.45 25.10 -9.51
N ASN A 400 6.50 25.47 -8.24
CA ASN A 400 5.90 26.73 -7.81
C ASN A 400 6.67 27.94 -8.37
N SER A 401 6.04 29.11 -8.34
CA SER A 401 6.64 30.33 -8.90
C SER A 401 7.83 30.89 -8.13
N GLN A 402 8.08 30.40 -6.92
CA GLN A 402 9.11 30.92 -6.01
C GLN A 402 10.48 30.31 -6.24
N GLY A 403 10.60 29.25 -7.04
CA GLY A 403 11.88 28.57 -7.28
C GLY A 403 12.47 27.90 -6.04
N ASN A 404 11.67 27.64 -5.00
CA ASN A 404 12.13 27.13 -3.71
C ASN A 404 12.07 25.59 -3.59
N GLY A 405 11.80 24.90 -4.71
CA GLY A 405 11.70 23.45 -4.79
C GLY A 405 10.34 22.86 -4.42
N VAL A 406 9.35 23.69 -4.10
CA VAL A 406 7.97 23.22 -3.93
C VAL A 406 7.34 22.93 -5.29
N LEU A 407 6.59 21.83 -5.38
CA LEU A 407 5.79 21.48 -6.54
C LEU A 407 4.31 21.80 -6.28
N ASP A 408 3.63 22.29 -7.30
CA ASP A 408 2.18 22.46 -7.34
C ASP A 408 1.59 21.33 -8.18
N ILE A 409 0.74 20.51 -7.56
CA ILE A 409 0.03 19.42 -8.22
C ILE A 409 -1.43 19.84 -8.36
N ALA A 410 -1.94 19.81 -9.59
CA ALA A 410 -3.30 20.21 -9.92
C ALA A 410 -4.04 19.08 -10.64
N SER A 411 -5.33 18.95 -10.33
CA SER A 411 -6.21 17.99 -10.97
C SER A 411 -7.65 18.52 -10.99
N SER A 412 -8.40 18.12 -12.00
CA SER A 412 -9.82 18.43 -12.18
C SER A 412 -10.64 17.58 -11.20
N ILE A 413 -11.06 18.19 -10.10
CA ILE A 413 -11.74 17.51 -8.98
C ILE A 413 -13.02 18.27 -8.63
N ASN A 414 -14.12 17.54 -8.36
CA ASN A 414 -15.41 18.11 -7.92
C ASN A 414 -16.00 19.20 -8.84
N GLY A 415 -15.78 19.09 -10.16
CA GLY A 415 -16.30 20.07 -11.14
C GLY A 415 -15.45 21.33 -11.29
N TYR A 416 -14.36 21.48 -10.53
CA TYR A 416 -13.43 22.60 -10.67
C TYR A 416 -12.36 22.30 -11.71
N VAL A 417 -12.16 23.24 -12.65
CA VAL A 417 -11.22 23.13 -13.78
C VAL A 417 -9.77 23.30 -13.39
N ASP A 418 -9.48 24.14 -12.40
CA ASP A 418 -8.13 24.49 -12.00
C ASP A 418 -8.04 24.68 -10.49
N VAL A 419 -7.99 23.56 -9.78
CA VAL A 419 -7.64 23.59 -8.36
C VAL A 419 -6.14 23.34 -8.29
N HIS A 420 -5.36 24.35 -7.89
CA HIS A 420 -4.10 24.13 -7.18
C HIS A 420 -4.43 23.21 -6.01
N THR A 421 -4.31 21.92 -6.26
CA THR A 421 -4.92 20.89 -5.41
C THR A 421 -4.05 20.71 -4.17
N PHE A 422 -2.74 20.75 -4.38
CA PHE A 422 -1.77 20.58 -3.31
C PHE A 422 -0.42 21.20 -3.70
N SER A 423 0.21 21.88 -2.75
CA SER A 423 1.62 22.29 -2.84
C SER A 423 2.45 21.42 -1.90
N THR A 424 3.54 20.87 -2.41
CA THR A 424 4.39 19.94 -1.67
C THR A 424 5.33 20.64 -0.69
N ASN A 425 6.03 19.86 0.14
CA ASN A 425 7.29 20.32 0.73
C ASN A 425 8.36 20.47 -0.37
N ALA A 426 9.42 21.23 -0.09
CA ALA A 426 10.50 21.44 -1.04
C ALA A 426 11.26 20.14 -1.37
N PHE A 427 11.39 19.84 -2.66
CA PHE A 427 12.22 18.76 -3.18
C PHE A 427 13.68 19.18 -3.18
N LYS A 428 14.58 18.24 -2.87
CA LYS A 428 16.01 18.47 -2.97
C LYS A 428 16.48 18.28 -4.41
N VAL A 429 17.33 19.19 -4.88
CA VAL A 429 17.98 19.08 -6.19
C VAL A 429 18.90 17.86 -6.23
N ASN A 430 19.02 17.23 -7.41
CA ASN A 430 19.82 16.04 -7.67
C ASN A 430 19.41 14.81 -6.84
N GLN A 431 18.17 14.77 -6.35
CA GLN A 431 17.62 13.65 -5.61
C GLN A 431 16.38 13.09 -6.32
N TRP A 432 16.38 11.78 -6.56
CA TRP A 432 15.19 11.07 -7.05
C TRP A 432 14.12 11.01 -5.96
N SER A 433 12.91 11.42 -6.31
CA SER A 433 11.70 11.27 -5.50
C SER A 433 10.59 10.68 -6.35
N ASN A 434 9.83 9.75 -5.78
CA ASN A 434 8.66 9.17 -6.42
C ASN A 434 7.42 10.01 -6.12
N ILE A 435 6.63 10.30 -7.15
CA ILE A 435 5.33 10.95 -7.03
C ILE A 435 4.28 9.97 -7.55
N VAL A 436 3.25 9.72 -6.74
CA VAL A 436 2.08 8.91 -7.12
C VAL A 436 0.84 9.75 -6.98
N ILE A 437 0.03 9.81 -8.03
CA ILE A 437 -1.28 10.44 -8.04
C ILE A 437 -2.30 9.36 -8.37
N SER A 438 -3.29 9.17 -7.51
CA SER A 438 -4.30 8.14 -7.72
C SER A 438 -5.71 8.64 -7.48
N GLN A 439 -6.67 7.99 -8.15
CA GLN A 439 -8.09 8.12 -7.87
C GLN A 439 -8.68 6.72 -7.80
N VAL A 440 -9.29 6.35 -6.67
CA VAL A 440 -9.79 5.00 -6.42
C VAL A 440 -11.18 5.06 -5.80
N PHE A 441 -12.08 4.17 -6.22
CA PHE A 441 -13.42 4.05 -5.65
C PHE A 441 -13.39 3.20 -4.37
N ASN A 442 -13.87 3.74 -3.25
CA ASN A 442 -13.84 3.04 -1.96
C ASN A 442 -15.12 2.24 -1.65
N GLY A 443 -16.06 2.12 -2.61
CA GLY A 443 -17.39 1.53 -2.41
C GLY A 443 -18.52 2.56 -2.28
N SER A 444 -18.21 3.82 -1.95
CA SER A 444 -19.20 4.90 -1.81
C SER A 444 -18.87 6.12 -2.67
N PHE A 445 -17.59 6.53 -2.69
CA PHE A 445 -17.12 7.69 -3.43
C PHE A 445 -15.69 7.46 -3.94
N TYR A 446 -15.26 8.31 -4.87
CA TYR A 446 -13.88 8.30 -5.34
C TYR A 446 -13.01 9.10 -4.40
N ILE A 447 -11.84 8.58 -4.05
CA ILE A 447 -10.82 9.26 -3.27
C ILE A 447 -9.66 9.57 -4.19
N TYR A 448 -9.31 10.86 -4.30
CA TYR A 448 -8.11 11.32 -4.98
C TYR A 448 -6.98 11.48 -3.96
N THR A 449 -5.80 10.95 -4.26
CA THR A 449 -4.66 10.89 -3.35
C THR A 449 -3.38 11.28 -4.07
N ILE A 450 -2.52 12.03 -3.39
CA ILE A 450 -1.14 12.29 -3.81
C ILE A 450 -0.21 11.71 -2.77
N SER A 451 0.77 10.93 -3.22
CA SER A 451 1.83 10.39 -2.39
C SER A 451 3.20 10.80 -2.91
N ILE A 452 4.12 11.11 -2.01
CA ILE A 452 5.53 11.40 -2.32
C ILE A 452 6.39 10.43 -1.52
N ASN A 453 7.25 9.67 -2.19
CA ASN A 453 8.10 8.65 -1.55
C ASN A 453 7.28 7.72 -0.63
N GLU A 454 6.16 7.22 -1.16
CA GLU A 454 5.21 6.33 -0.47
C GLU A 454 4.40 6.96 0.68
N GLU A 455 4.69 8.21 1.06
CA GLU A 455 3.93 8.95 2.06
C GLU A 455 2.74 9.67 1.40
N VAL A 456 1.53 9.41 1.89
CA VAL A 456 0.33 10.15 1.45
C VAL A 456 0.39 11.57 1.99
N VAL A 457 0.61 12.54 1.11
CA VAL A 457 0.75 13.96 1.48
C VAL A 457 -0.56 14.75 1.27
N PHE A 458 -1.48 14.22 0.45
CA PHE A 458 -2.78 14.83 0.20
C PHE A 458 -3.85 13.79 -0.12
N SER A 459 -5.08 14.03 0.34
CA SER A 459 -6.24 13.21 0.02
C SER A 459 -7.53 14.03 0.06
N ILE A 460 -8.41 13.83 -0.92
CA ILE A 460 -9.73 14.49 -0.99
C ILE A 460 -10.77 13.58 -1.64
N ILE A 461 -12.04 13.75 -1.26
CA ILE A 461 -13.16 13.06 -1.90
C ILE A 461 -13.52 13.75 -3.21
N ASN A 462 -13.64 12.97 -4.30
CA ASN A 462 -14.15 13.43 -5.59
C ASN A 462 -15.57 12.87 -5.83
N TYR A 463 -16.58 13.69 -5.64
CA TYR A 463 -17.99 13.39 -5.91
C TYR A 463 -18.33 13.45 -7.41
N GLN A 464 -17.48 14.06 -8.23
CA GLN A 464 -17.70 14.23 -9.67
C GLN A 464 -16.58 13.60 -10.51
N ALA A 465 -16.13 12.40 -10.13
CA ALA A 465 -15.18 11.63 -10.93
C ALA A 465 -15.77 11.30 -12.31
N LYS A 466 -15.01 11.61 -13.36
CA LYS A 466 -15.36 11.38 -14.78
C LYS A 466 -14.24 10.62 -15.48
N HIS A 467 -14.61 9.92 -16.56
CA HIS A 467 -13.62 9.46 -17.53
C HIS A 467 -13.32 10.61 -18.50
N PHE A 468 -12.12 10.61 -19.06
CA PHE A 468 -11.66 11.62 -20.01
C PHE A 468 -11.19 10.95 -21.29
N PHE A 469 -11.55 11.51 -22.44
CA PHE A 469 -11.19 10.96 -23.75
C PHE A 469 -9.95 11.66 -24.30
N LYS A 470 -9.12 10.90 -25.02
CA LYS A 470 -7.93 11.39 -25.75
C LYS A 470 -7.01 12.24 -24.87
N VAL A 471 -6.69 11.73 -23.68
CA VAL A 471 -5.84 12.43 -22.72
C VAL A 471 -4.41 12.41 -23.23
N LYS A 472 -3.90 13.58 -23.60
CA LYS A 472 -2.50 13.79 -23.99
C LYS A 472 -1.64 13.89 -22.76
N VAL A 473 -0.49 13.22 -22.77
CA VAL A 473 0.49 13.24 -21.68
C VAL A 473 1.76 13.92 -22.17
N TYR A 474 2.12 15.03 -21.52
CA TYR A 474 3.32 15.80 -21.81
C TYR A 474 4.37 15.65 -20.70
N ALA A 475 5.63 15.45 -21.08
CA ALA A 475 6.81 15.63 -20.23
C ALA A 475 7.32 17.07 -20.36
N SER A 476 6.61 17.98 -19.71
CA SER A 476 6.58 19.42 -19.92
C SER A 476 5.69 19.85 -21.09
N ASN A 477 4.62 20.57 -20.76
CA ASN A 477 3.58 21.01 -21.66
C ASN A 477 4.07 22.14 -22.61
N PRO A 478 3.33 22.47 -23.67
CA PRO A 478 3.73 23.52 -24.62
C PRO A 478 3.45 24.95 -24.12
N TRP A 479 2.68 25.13 -23.05
CA TRP A 479 2.17 26.43 -22.60
C TRP A 479 3.06 27.12 -21.55
N ALA A 480 3.56 26.37 -20.57
CA ALA A 480 4.43 26.86 -19.50
C ALA A 480 5.91 26.63 -19.83
N GLU A 481 6.81 27.31 -19.11
CA GLU A 481 8.25 27.04 -19.19
C GLU A 481 8.58 25.63 -18.65
N VAL A 482 9.69 25.04 -19.11
CA VAL A 482 10.07 23.68 -18.73
C VAL A 482 10.83 23.64 -17.42
N GLN A 483 10.44 22.73 -16.52
CA GLN A 483 11.18 22.52 -15.26
C GLN A 483 12.50 21.82 -15.58
N ASN A 484 13.62 22.37 -15.12
CA ASN A 484 14.92 21.74 -15.30
C ASN A 484 15.04 20.50 -14.39
N GLY A 485 14.88 19.33 -15.00
CA GLY A 485 14.89 18.05 -14.28
C GLY A 485 14.77 16.85 -15.20
N LEU A 486 14.84 15.69 -14.57
CA LEU A 486 14.82 14.37 -15.21
C LEU A 486 13.63 13.57 -14.67
N ILE A 487 13.01 12.77 -15.52
CA ILE A 487 11.98 11.80 -15.14
C ILE A 487 12.35 10.39 -15.60
N LYS A 488 11.81 9.38 -14.92
CA LYS A 488 11.82 7.98 -15.34
C LYS A 488 10.67 7.23 -14.65
N ASN A 489 10.43 5.99 -15.06
CA ASN A 489 9.41 5.12 -14.49
C ASN A 489 8.02 5.77 -14.47
N LEU A 490 7.69 6.55 -15.51
CA LEU A 490 6.35 7.10 -15.68
C LEU A 490 5.42 6.00 -16.19
N PHE A 491 4.47 5.60 -15.36
CA PHE A 491 3.45 4.64 -15.74
C PHE A 491 2.06 5.08 -15.31
N VAL A 492 1.07 4.52 -15.99
CA VAL A 492 -0.35 4.68 -15.69
C VAL A 492 -0.96 3.30 -15.45
N ILE A 493 -1.83 3.19 -14.46
CA ILE A 493 -2.80 2.09 -14.34
C ILE A 493 -4.15 2.74 -14.56
N ASN A 494 -4.88 2.22 -15.53
CA ASN A 494 -6.08 2.84 -16.04
C ASN A 494 -7.24 1.87 -15.95
N GLY A 495 -8.22 2.20 -15.09
CA GLY A 495 -9.29 1.29 -14.71
C GLY A 495 -8.84 0.26 -13.68
N ASN A 496 -9.55 0.18 -12.56
CA ASN A 496 -9.40 -0.86 -11.55
C ASN A 496 -10.70 -1.68 -11.48
N SER A 497 -11.19 -2.19 -12.61
CA SER A 497 -12.37 -3.09 -12.62
C SER A 497 -12.07 -4.43 -11.95
#